data_AF-D7A0B7-F1
#
_entry.id   AF-D7A0B7-F1
#
_cell.length_a   1.000
_cell.length_b   1.000
_cell.length_c   1.000
_cell.angle_alpha   90.00
_cell.angle_beta   90.00
_cell.angle_gamma   90.00
#
_symmetry.space_group_name_H-M   'P 1'
#
loop_
_entity.id
_entity.type
_entity.pdbx_description
1 polymer ?
#
loop_
_entity_poly.entity_id
_entity_poly.type
_entity_poly.pdbx_seq_one_letter_code
_entity_poly.pdbx_strand_id
1 'polypeptide(L)'
;MAGEYGGYDGPEDETDEEYDAAYEAHRTALYDMLIAYADKEELSDGFVAQLLSDLGLSLRMVAYASETEKPSIGGLRLDLDRYTRELGESVREAKKHAAEFIADAKAARDAEEGEEGEDEAEPDAPRS
;
A
#
# COMPACT_ATOMS: atom_id res chain seq x y z
N MET A 1 -40.22 -17.25 -12.32
CA MET A 1 -39.02 -17.24 -11.48
C MET A 1 -38.23 -16.00 -11.84
N ALA A 2 -38.34 -14.94 -11.03
CA ALA A 2 -37.53 -13.75 -11.17
C ALA A 2 -36.26 -13.96 -10.34
N GLY A 3 -35.10 -13.81 -10.98
CA GLY A 3 -33.80 -13.93 -10.34
C GLY A 3 -33.58 -12.81 -9.36
N GLU A 4 -33.21 -13.21 -8.15
CA GLU A 4 -32.74 -12.38 -7.05
C GLU A 4 -31.42 -11.73 -7.48
N TYR A 5 -31.46 -10.46 -7.86
CA TYR A 5 -30.25 -9.67 -8.02
C TYR A 5 -29.76 -9.36 -6.61
N GLY A 6 -28.74 -10.09 -6.15
CA GLY A 6 -28.01 -9.78 -4.94
C GLY A 6 -27.52 -8.35 -5.01
N GLY A 7 -28.09 -7.49 -4.16
CA GLY A 7 -27.53 -6.18 -3.87
C GLY A 7 -26.13 -6.42 -3.33
N TYR A 8 -25.15 -5.76 -3.92
CA TYR A 8 -23.92 -5.49 -3.19
C TYR A 8 -24.32 -4.55 -2.06
N ASP A 9 -24.41 -5.07 -0.83
CA ASP A 9 -24.25 -4.25 0.36
C ASP A 9 -22.81 -3.74 0.30
N GLY A 10 -22.65 -2.54 -0.25
CA GLY A 10 -21.44 -1.76 -0.02
C GLY A 10 -21.35 -1.41 1.47
N PRO A 11 -20.17 -1.00 1.97
CA PRO A 11 -19.96 -0.62 3.37
C PRO A 11 -20.64 0.73 3.69
N GLU A 12 -21.94 0.87 3.41
CA GLU A 12 -22.72 2.08 3.64
C GLU A 12 -23.38 2.11 5.03
N ASP A 13 -23.26 1.04 5.82
CA ASP A 13 -23.89 0.87 7.15
C ASP A 13 -22.86 0.59 8.27
N GLU A 14 -21.58 0.85 8.03
CA GLU A 14 -20.49 0.70 9.00
C GLU A 14 -20.18 2.04 9.68
N THR A 15 -19.93 2.03 10.98
CA THR A 15 -19.38 3.20 11.68
C THR A 15 -18.01 3.57 11.12
N ASP A 16 -17.58 4.83 11.26
CA ASP A 16 -16.24 5.28 10.80
C ASP A 16 -15.11 4.36 11.31
N GLU A 17 -15.23 3.84 12.54
CA GLU A 17 -14.28 2.90 13.15
C GLU A 17 -14.31 1.49 12.50
N GLU A 18 -15.49 1.00 12.10
CA GLU A 18 -15.63 -0.30 11.42
C GLU A 18 -15.07 -0.22 10.00
N TYR A 19 -15.33 0.90 9.29
CA TYR A 19 -14.76 1.15 7.97
C TYR A 19 -13.23 1.22 8.02
N ASP A 20 -12.65 1.95 8.98
CA ASP A 20 -11.20 2.07 9.13
C ASP A 20 -10.55 0.70 9.43
N ALA A 21 -11.18 -0.10 10.28
CA ALA A 21 -10.71 -1.45 10.59
C ALA A 21 -10.77 -2.38 9.37
N ALA A 22 -11.88 -2.35 8.61
CA ALA A 22 -12.02 -3.12 7.38
C ALA A 22 -11.00 -2.67 6.32
N TYR A 23 -10.80 -1.37 6.18
CA TYR A 23 -9.82 -0.79 5.27
C TYR A 23 -8.40 -1.28 5.58
N GLU A 24 -7.95 -1.18 6.84
CA GLU A 24 -6.60 -1.63 7.22
C GLU A 24 -6.41 -3.15 7.11
N ALA A 25 -7.44 -3.94 7.43
CA ALA A 25 -7.40 -5.39 7.23
C ALA A 25 -7.21 -5.76 5.76
N HIS A 26 -7.97 -5.13 4.86
CA HIS A 26 -7.87 -5.37 3.42
C HIS A 26 -6.57 -4.83 2.82
N ARG A 27 -6.13 -3.64 3.27
CA ARG A 27 -4.85 -3.05 2.87
C ARG A 27 -3.68 -3.99 3.21
N THR A 28 -3.70 -4.57 4.41
CA THR A 28 -2.68 -5.53 4.85
C THR A 28 -2.69 -6.80 4.00
N ALA A 29 -3.86 -7.40 3.78
CA ALA A 29 -3.98 -8.59 2.94
C ALA A 29 -3.51 -8.36 1.50
N LEU A 30 -3.82 -7.19 0.93
CA LEU A 30 -3.34 -6.79 -0.40
C LEU A 30 -1.81 -6.64 -0.40
N TYR A 31 -1.24 -5.98 0.61
CA TYR A 31 0.20 -5.82 0.75
C TYR A 31 0.92 -7.18 0.79
N ASP A 32 0.45 -8.13 1.60
CA ASP A 32 1.06 -9.46 1.70
C ASP A 32 1.04 -10.21 0.36
N MET A 33 -0.08 -10.15 -0.37
CA MET A 33 -0.18 -10.76 -1.70
C MET A 33 0.78 -10.12 -2.71
N LEU A 34 0.96 -8.79 -2.63
CA LEU A 34 1.81 -8.04 -3.53
C LEU A 34 3.29 -8.31 -3.28
N ILE A 35 3.73 -8.34 -2.02
CA ILE A 35 5.11 -8.67 -1.66
C ILE A 35 5.41 -10.11 -2.04
N ALA A 36 4.51 -11.06 -1.77
CA ALA A 36 4.72 -12.45 -2.19
C ALA A 36 4.86 -12.59 -3.72
N TYR A 37 4.11 -11.81 -4.50
CA TYR A 37 4.26 -11.77 -5.95
C TYR A 37 5.57 -11.10 -6.38
N ALA A 38 5.92 -9.96 -5.75
CA ALA A 38 7.13 -9.21 -6.05
C ALA A 38 8.39 -10.05 -5.80
N ASP A 39 8.45 -10.73 -4.67
CA ASP A 39 9.56 -11.63 -4.31
C ASP A 39 9.69 -12.78 -5.31
N LYS A 40 8.55 -13.41 -5.65
CA LYS A 40 8.51 -14.51 -6.61
C LYS A 40 9.02 -14.12 -8.01
N GLU A 41 8.76 -12.89 -8.41
CA GLU A 41 9.12 -12.37 -9.75
C GLU A 41 10.36 -11.44 -9.70
N GLU A 42 11.06 -11.39 -8.57
CA GLU A 42 12.26 -10.56 -8.35
C GLU A 42 12.06 -9.08 -8.72
N LEU A 43 10.91 -8.52 -8.36
CA LEU A 43 10.54 -7.13 -8.67
C LEU A 43 10.99 -6.17 -7.57
N SER A 44 11.62 -5.07 -7.96
CA SER A 44 11.94 -3.99 -7.02
C SER A 44 10.69 -3.28 -6.49
N ASP A 45 10.73 -2.85 -5.23
CA ASP A 45 9.65 -2.07 -4.59
C ASP A 45 9.20 -0.87 -5.43
N GLY A 46 10.14 -0.16 -6.05
CA GLY A 46 9.83 0.99 -6.91
C GLY A 46 9.01 0.63 -8.15
N PHE A 47 9.24 -0.56 -8.72
CA PHE A 47 8.46 -1.06 -9.86
C PHE A 47 7.06 -1.50 -9.41
N VAL A 48 6.94 -2.18 -8.26
CA VAL A 48 5.66 -2.59 -7.68
C VAL A 48 4.80 -1.37 -7.33
N ALA A 49 5.40 -0.32 -6.74
CA ALA A 49 4.71 0.93 -6.44
C ALA A 49 4.13 1.61 -7.70
N GLN A 50 4.85 1.56 -8.82
CA GLN A 50 4.34 2.07 -10.11
C GLN A 50 3.16 1.24 -10.61
N LEU A 51 3.26 -0.09 -10.59
CA LEU A 51 2.18 -0.98 -11.01
C LEU A 51 0.90 -0.75 -10.18
N LEU A 52 1.03 -0.59 -8.86
CA LEU A 52 -0.09 -0.31 -7.98
C LEU A 52 -0.76 1.02 -8.28
N SER A 53 0.03 2.04 -8.62
CA SER A 53 -0.49 3.34 -9.02
C SER A 53 -1.35 3.23 -10.29
N ASP A 54 -0.88 2.46 -11.28
CA ASP A 54 -1.59 2.23 -12.54
C ASP A 54 -2.87 1.38 -12.34
N LEU A 55 -2.81 0.37 -11.47
CA LEU A 55 -3.97 -0.44 -11.09
C LEU A 55 -5.01 0.38 -10.34
N GLY A 56 -4.60 1.22 -9.38
CA GLY A 56 -5.49 2.10 -8.63
C GLY A 56 -6.25 3.07 -9.54
N LEU A 57 -5.55 3.67 -10.51
CA LEU A 57 -6.18 4.52 -11.53
C LEU A 57 -7.19 3.73 -12.38
N SER A 58 -6.83 2.51 -12.79
CA SER A 58 -7.71 1.64 -13.57
C SER A 58 -8.98 1.28 -12.79
N LEU A 59 -8.84 0.93 -11.51
CA LEU A 59 -9.97 0.64 -10.63
C LEU A 59 -10.86 1.87 -10.43
N ARG A 60 -10.27 3.08 -10.30
CA ARG A 60 -11.04 4.32 -10.20
C ARG A 60 -11.87 4.59 -11.46
N MET A 61 -11.28 4.37 -12.64
CA MET A 61 -12.00 4.50 -13.91
C MET A 61 -13.15 3.50 -14.02
N VAL A 62 -12.95 2.26 -13.56
CA VAL A 62 -13.99 1.22 -13.52
C VAL A 62 -15.12 1.61 -12.58
N ALA A 63 -14.80 2.03 -11.35
CA ALA A 63 -15.78 2.47 -10.35
C ALA A 63 -16.67 3.61 -10.89
N TYR A 64 -16.05 4.64 -11.48
CA TYR A 64 -16.81 5.72 -12.11
C TYR A 64 -17.75 5.21 -13.22
N ALA A 65 -17.28 4.29 -14.07
CA ALA A 65 -18.09 3.75 -15.15
C ALA A 65 -19.25 2.86 -14.67
N SER A 66 -19.07 2.12 -13.56
CA SER A 66 -20.10 1.24 -13.00
C SER A 66 -21.14 1.96 -12.15
N GLU A 67 -20.75 3.03 -11.46
CA GLU A 67 -21.60 3.70 -10.47
C GLU A 67 -22.32 4.94 -11.04
N THR A 68 -21.85 5.48 -12.17
CA THR A 68 -22.46 6.65 -12.80
C THR A 68 -23.56 6.23 -13.78
N GLU A 69 -24.79 6.73 -13.57
CA GLU A 69 -25.96 6.40 -14.43
C GLU A 69 -25.73 6.69 -15.93
N LYS A 70 -25.02 7.78 -16.24
CA LYS A 70 -24.71 8.23 -17.60
C LYS A 70 -23.24 8.66 -17.69
N PRO A 71 -22.29 7.71 -17.75
CA PRO A 71 -20.87 8.04 -17.72
C PRO A 71 -20.48 8.84 -18.96
N SER A 72 -19.64 9.85 -18.75
CA SER A 72 -19.11 10.70 -19.83
C SER A 72 -17.61 10.93 -19.67
N ILE A 73 -16.94 11.25 -20.79
CA ILE A 73 -15.51 11.61 -20.80
C ILE A 73 -15.24 12.82 -19.89
N GLY A 74 -16.11 13.83 -19.95
CA GLY A 74 -15.98 15.04 -19.15
C GLY A 74 -16.10 14.75 -17.65
N GLY A 75 -17.08 13.95 -17.25
CA GLY A 75 -17.24 13.55 -15.85
C GLY A 75 -16.10 12.67 -15.34
N LEU A 76 -15.58 11.74 -16.15
CA LEU A 76 -14.44 10.91 -15.75
C LEU A 76 -13.19 11.76 -15.50
N ARG A 77 -12.94 12.77 -16.34
CA ARG A 77 -11.81 13.69 -16.13
C ARG A 77 -11.92 14.44 -14.81
N LEU A 78 -13.12 14.94 -14.48
CA LEU A 78 -13.35 15.62 -13.19
C LEU A 78 -13.21 14.68 -12.00
N ASP A 79 -13.61 13.42 -12.16
CA ASP A 79 -13.43 12.39 -11.13
C ASP A 79 -11.94 12.09 -10.90
N LEU A 80 -11.16 11.90 -11.97
CA LEU A 80 -9.72 11.69 -11.88
C LEU A 80 -8.97 12.91 -11.32
N ASP A 81 -9.41 14.13 -11.64
CA ASP A 81 -8.87 15.36 -11.04
C ASP A 81 -9.13 15.40 -9.53
N ARG A 82 -10.28 14.91 -9.06
CA ARG A 82 -10.60 14.78 -7.63
C ARG A 82 -9.72 13.73 -6.97
N TYR A 83 -9.65 12.54 -7.55
CA TYR A 83 -8.81 11.45 -7.05
C TYR A 83 -7.33 11.86 -6.94
N THR A 84 -6.83 12.63 -7.91
CA THR A 84 -5.47 13.20 -7.87
C THR A 84 -5.26 14.12 -6.66
N ARG A 85 -6.28 14.90 -6.26
CA ARG A 85 -6.18 15.77 -5.07
C ARG A 85 -6.13 14.96 -3.78
N GLU A 86 -6.95 13.92 -3.68
CA GLU A 86 -6.98 12.99 -2.54
C GLU A 86 -5.64 12.26 -2.38
N LEU A 87 -5.07 11.74 -3.48
CA LEU A 87 -3.71 11.18 -3.48
C LEU A 87 -2.67 12.25 -3.08
N GLY A 88 -2.83 13.48 -3.56
CA GLY A 88 -1.99 14.60 -3.19
C GLY A 88 -2.02 14.92 -1.68
N GLU A 89 -3.14 14.66 -0.99
CA GLU A 89 -3.23 14.78 0.47
C GLU A 89 -2.44 13.68 1.17
N SER A 90 -2.59 12.43 0.72
CA SER A 90 -1.81 11.29 1.23
C SER A 90 -0.30 11.52 1.09
N VAL A 91 0.15 12.03 -0.06
CA VAL A 91 1.56 12.39 -0.29
C VAL A 91 2.01 13.52 0.62
N ARG A 92 1.17 14.55 0.83
CA ARG A 92 1.50 15.64 1.76
C ARG A 92 1.66 15.14 3.19
N GLU A 93 0.83 14.19 3.61
CA GLU A 93 0.93 13.57 4.93
C GLU A 93 2.21 12.75 5.07
N ALA A 94 2.49 11.86 4.11
CA ALA A 94 3.74 11.08 4.09
C ALA A 94 5.00 11.97 4.15
N LYS A 95 4.98 13.12 3.48
CA LYS A 95 6.09 14.09 3.52
C LYS A 95 6.32 14.71 4.89
N LYS A 96 5.29 14.82 5.75
CA LYS A 96 5.46 15.32 7.13
C LYS A 96 6.27 14.34 7.98
N HIS A 97 6.05 13.04 7.76
CA HIS A 97 6.69 11.95 8.51
C HIS A 97 7.99 11.44 7.87
N ALA A 98 8.39 12.00 6.72
CA ALA A 98 9.55 11.52 5.96
C ALA A 98 10.87 11.57 6.75
N ALA A 99 11.04 12.54 7.65
CA ALA A 99 12.25 12.65 8.46
C ALA A 99 12.36 11.49 9.48
N GLU A 100 11.24 11.15 10.13
CA GLU A 100 11.15 10.03 11.07
C GLU A 100 11.35 8.70 10.35
N PHE A 101 10.66 8.50 9.23
CA PHE A 101 10.83 7.30 8.41
C PHE A 101 12.30 7.05 8.00
N ILE A 102 13.03 8.08 7.59
CA ILE A 102 14.45 7.95 7.23
C ILE A 102 15.33 7.69 8.45
N ALA A 103 14.98 8.22 9.63
CA ALA A 103 15.71 7.94 10.85
C ALA A 103 15.55 6.47 11.25
N ASP A 104 14.33 5.96 11.23
CA ASP A 104 14.01 4.56 11.57
C ASP A 104 14.66 3.58 10.58
N ALA A 105 14.59 3.88 9.27
CA ALA A 105 15.22 3.05 8.25
C ALA A 105 16.74 2.97 8.40
N LYS A 106 17.40 4.04 8.86
CA LYS A 106 18.84 4.01 9.16
C LYS A 106 19.13 3.19 10.40
N ALA A 107 18.36 3.39 11.47
CA ALA A 107 18.54 2.64 12.71
C ALA A 107 18.36 1.12 12.49
N ALA A 108 17.40 0.71 11.65
CA ALA A 108 17.21 -0.70 11.29
C ALA A 108 18.44 -1.28 10.56
N ARG A 109 19.01 -0.55 9.61
CA ARG A 109 20.23 -0.97 8.89
C ARG A 109 21.45 -1.05 9.80
N ASP A 110 21.64 -0.05 10.66
CA ASP A 110 22.75 -0.04 11.61
C ASP A 110 22.65 -1.21 12.62
N ALA A 111 21.43 -1.64 12.98
CA ALA A 111 21.21 -2.81 13.82
C ALA A 111 21.56 -4.13 13.12
N GLU A 112 21.20 -4.27 11.84
CA GLU A 112 21.57 -5.45 11.03
C GLU A 112 23.09 -5.54 10.80
N GLU A 113 23.78 -4.42 10.58
CA GLU A 113 25.24 -4.39 10.40
C GLU A 113 26.02 -4.62 11.71
N GLY A 114 25.43 -4.31 12.86
CA GLY A 114 26.05 -4.50 14.19
C GLY A 114 26.13 -5.97 14.65
N GLU A 115 25.29 -6.85 14.11
CA GLU A 115 25.25 -8.28 14.49
C GLU A 115 26.33 -9.13 13.78
N GLU A 116 26.89 -8.67 12.65
CA GLU A 116 27.94 -9.40 11.91
C GLU A 116 29.37 -9.21 12.49
N GLY A 117 29.54 -8.35 13.50
CA GLY A 117 30.86 -7.96 14.03
C GLY A 117 31.36 -8.70 15.29
N GLU A 118 30.57 -9.59 15.90
CA GLU A 118 30.89 -10.17 17.21
C GLU A 118 31.47 -11.61 17.19
N ASP A 119 31.59 -12.27 16.03
CA ASP A 119 31.97 -13.71 15.95
C ASP A 119 33.45 -14.03 15.65
N GLU A 120 34.35 -13.04 15.48
CA GLU A 120 35.80 -13.28 15.22
C GLU A 120 36.75 -12.95 16.38
N ALA A 121 36.30 -13.01 17.64
CA ALA A 121 37.22 -13.00 18.78
C ALA A 121 37.68 -14.44 19.12
N GLU A 122 38.55 -15.03 18.30
CA GLU A 122 39.23 -16.28 18.62
C GLU A 122 40.05 -16.10 19.93
N PRO A 123 39.76 -16.84 21.02
CA PRO A 123 40.50 -16.68 22.26
C PRO A 123 41.92 -17.23 22.08
N ASP A 124 42.89 -16.33 22.10
CA ASP A 124 44.34 -16.59 22.13
C ASP A 124 44.66 -17.66 23.18
N ALA A 125 44.95 -18.88 22.71
CA ALA A 125 45.32 -19.99 23.57
C ALA A 125 46.73 -19.74 24.16
N PRO A 126 46.91 -19.80 25.48
CA PRO A 126 48.21 -19.52 26.10
C PRO A 126 49.21 -20.61 25.69
N ARG A 127 50.34 -20.18 25.13
CA ARG A 127 51.50 -21.04 24.87
C ARG A 127 52.05 -21.56 26.21
N SER A 128 52.05 -22.88 26.36
CA SER A 128 52.81 -23.62 27.39
C SER A 128 53.71 -24.64 26.73
#